data_AF-A0AAW5MRX6-F1
#
_entry.id   AF-A0AAW5MRX6-F1
#
_cell.length_a   1.000
_cell.length_b   1.000
_cell.length_c   1.000
_cell.angle_alpha   90.00
_cell.angle_beta   90.00
_cell.angle_gamma   90.00
#
_symmetry.space_group_name_H-M   'P 1'
#
loop_
_entity.id
_entity.type
_entity.pdbx_description
1 polymer ?
#
loop_
_entity_poly.entity_id
_entity_poly.type
_entity_poly.pdbx_seq_one_letter_code
_entity_poly.pdbx_strand_id
1 'polypeptide(L)'
;YAQFEEIAQRLEGHYREMQDLEFTIERGTLYMLQTRSGKRTAPAAVKIAVDMVSEGVITKEEAIQRVDPAQIVQLLLPRFDESAKAKVADRLL
;
A
#
# COMPACT_ATOMS: atom_id res chain seq x y z
N TYR A 1 10.89 3.19 17.83
CA TYR A 1 9.98 2.56 16.86
C TYR A 1 8.53 3.00 17.10
N ALA A 2 7.99 2.89 18.32
CA ALA A 2 6.62 3.33 18.64
C ALA A 2 6.25 4.75 18.15
N GLN A 3 7.16 5.73 18.30
CA GLN A 3 6.92 7.09 17.81
C GLN A 3 6.72 7.15 16.28
N PHE A 4 7.47 6.35 15.51
CA PHE A 4 7.32 6.28 14.06
C PHE A 4 5.98 5.64 13.68
N GLU A 5 5.58 4.54 14.34
CA GLU A 5 4.29 3.88 14.10
C GLU A 5 3.12 4.83 14.41
N GLU A 6 3.17 5.56 15.51
CA GLU A 6 2.15 6.55 15.86
C GLU A 6 2.04 7.65 14.80
N ILE A 7 3.17 8.18 14.34
CA ILE A 7 3.19 9.18 13.27
C ILE A 7 2.64 8.61 11.97
N ALA A 8 3.03 7.40 11.58
CA ALA A 8 2.56 6.74 10.37
C ALA A 8 1.03 6.55 10.41
N GLN A 9 0.50 6.01 11.50
CA GLN A 9 -0.95 5.83 11.69
C GLN A 9 -1.70 7.17 11.66
N ARG A 10 -1.14 8.22 12.28
CA ARG A 10 -1.73 9.56 12.24
C ARG A 10 -1.76 10.13 10.83
N LEU A 11 -0.70 9.95 10.05
CA LEU A 11 -0.65 10.42 8.66
C LEU A 11 -1.62 9.63 7.77
N GLU A 12 -1.68 8.31 7.91
CA GLU A 12 -2.67 7.49 7.18
C GLU A 12 -4.11 7.85 7.54
N GLY A 13 -4.41 8.07 8.82
CA GLY A 13 -5.73 8.51 9.26
C GLY A 13 -6.09 9.92 8.79
N HIS A 14 -5.11 10.85 8.82
CA HIS A 14 -5.31 12.24 8.38
C HIS A 14 -5.55 12.35 6.88
N TYR A 15 -4.68 11.75 6.07
CA TYR A 15 -4.82 11.72 4.62
C TYR A 15 -5.85 10.68 4.13
N ARG A 16 -6.33 9.84 5.05
CA ARG A 16 -7.22 8.71 4.79
C ARG A 16 -6.63 7.80 3.71
N GLU A 17 -5.32 7.66 3.60
CA GLU A 17 -4.64 7.03 2.46
C GLU A 17 -3.27 6.49 2.88
N MET A 18 -2.82 5.41 2.24
CA MET A 18 -1.51 4.81 2.49
C MET A 18 -0.41 5.79 2.10
N GLN A 19 0.55 5.99 3.01
CA GLN A 19 1.62 6.98 2.85
C GLN A 19 2.97 6.32 2.57
N ASP A 20 3.68 6.89 1.60
CA ASP A 20 5.12 6.71 1.40
C ASP A 20 5.85 7.78 2.21
N LEU A 21 6.64 7.35 3.20
CA LEU A 21 7.24 8.20 4.23
C LEU A 21 8.76 8.21 4.10
N GLU A 22 9.34 9.40 4.14
CA GLU A 22 10.79 9.60 4.28
C GLU A 22 11.08 10.18 5.67
N PHE A 23 12.02 9.56 6.38
CA PHE A 23 12.42 9.99 7.71
C PHE A 23 13.91 9.74 7.95
N THR A 24 14.45 10.40 8.97
CA THR A 24 15.81 10.16 9.47
C THR A 24 15.81 10.11 10.99
N ILE A 25 16.83 9.48 11.57
CA ILE A 25 17.07 9.47 13.00
C ILE A 25 18.44 10.10 13.23
N GLU A 26 18.45 11.28 13.84
CA GLU A 26 19.69 11.97 14.22
C GLU A 26 19.80 12.02 15.74
N ARG A 27 20.88 11.45 16.29
CA ARG A 27 21.17 11.44 17.74
C ARG A 27 19.99 10.94 18.59
N GLY A 28 19.29 9.92 18.10
CA GLY A 28 18.14 9.32 18.77
C GLY A 28 16.82 10.10 18.61
N THR A 29 16.82 11.20 17.86
CA THR A 29 15.62 11.99 17.56
C THR A 29 15.11 11.63 16.17
N LEU A 30 13.82 11.29 16.07
CA LEU A 30 13.14 11.00 14.81
C LEU A 30 12.71 12.31 14.13
N TYR A 31 13.02 12.44 12.83
CA TYR A 31 12.59 13.54 11.99
C TYR A 31 11.86 13.00 10.76
N MET A 32 10.66 13.48 10.50
CA MET A 32 9.94 13.22 9.25
C MET A 32 10.36 14.25 8.20
N LEU A 33 10.74 13.77 7.02
CA LEU A 33 11.26 14.59 5.93
C LEU A 33 10.21 14.80 4.83
N GLN A 34 9.48 13.75 4.48
CA GLN A 34 8.46 13.78 3.45
C GLN A 34 7.35 12.77 3.75
N THR A 35 6.14 13.11 3.34
CA THR A 35 5.01 12.17 3.21
C THR A 35 4.31 12.44 1.90
N ARG A 36 3.85 11.39 1.23
CA ARG A 36 2.99 11.48 0.06
C ARG A 36 2.16 10.21 -0.09
N SER A 37 1.08 10.26 -0.88
CA SER A 37 0.35 9.07 -1.26
C SER A 37 1.27 8.06 -1.94
N GLY A 38 1.34 6.85 -1.39
CA GLY A 38 2.24 5.83 -1.88
C GLY A 38 1.83 5.27 -3.25
N LYS A 39 2.78 5.20 -4.17
CA LYS A 39 2.58 4.46 -5.43
C LYS A 39 2.44 2.97 -5.13
N ARG A 40 1.59 2.30 -5.89
CA ARG A 40 1.22 0.90 -5.63
C ARG A 40 0.75 0.21 -6.89
N THR A 41 0.80 -1.12 -6.85
CA THR A 41 0.28 -1.98 -7.92
C THR A 41 -1.25 -2.07 -7.82
N ALA A 42 -1.90 -2.47 -8.92
CA ALA A 42 -3.34 -2.67 -8.94
C ALA A 42 -3.88 -3.62 -7.85
N PRO A 43 -3.27 -4.80 -7.58
CA PRO A 43 -3.72 -5.65 -6.48
C PRO A 43 -3.59 -4.97 -5.11
N ALA A 44 -2.51 -4.23 -4.90
CA ALA A 44 -2.27 -3.54 -3.64
C ALA A 44 -3.26 -2.38 -3.42
N ALA A 45 -3.62 -1.63 -4.48
CA ALA A 45 -4.64 -0.59 -4.41
C ALA A 45 -6.00 -1.14 -3.92
N VAL A 46 -6.44 -2.27 -4.51
CA VAL A 46 -7.68 -2.93 -4.11
C VAL A 46 -7.61 -3.43 -2.67
N LYS A 47 -6.52 -4.09 -2.29
CA LYS A 47 -6.34 -4.59 -0.92
C LYS A 47 -6.40 -3.47 0.11
N ILE A 48 -5.63 -2.39 -0.10
CA ILE A 48 -5.60 -1.23 0.81
C ILE A 48 -6.99 -0.60 0.93
N ALA A 49 -7.71 -0.42 -0.18
CA ALA A 49 -9.04 0.16 -0.13
C ALA A 49 -10.02 -0.71 0.68
N VAL A 50 -9.97 -2.04 0.53
CA VAL A 50 -10.81 -2.98 1.30
C VAL A 50 -10.43 -2.98 2.78
N ASP A 51 -9.14 -3.00 3.10
CA ASP A 51 -8.65 -3.00 4.47
C ASP A 51 -9.04 -1.68 5.18
N MET A 52 -8.87 -0.53 4.52
CA MET A 52 -9.27 0.79 5.05
C MET A 52 -10.78 0.94 5.29
N VAL A 53 -11.62 0.28 4.48
CA VAL A 53 -13.07 0.20 4.76
C VAL A 53 -13.33 -0.65 6.00
N SER A 54 -12.63 -1.78 6.12
CA SER A 54 -12.79 -2.71 7.25
C SER A 54 -12.35 -2.08 8.58
N GLU A 55 -11.32 -1.23 8.53
CA GLU A 55 -10.80 -0.45 9.66
C GLU A 55 -11.60 0.82 9.94
N GLY A 56 -12.59 1.15 9.11
CA GLY A 56 -13.43 2.35 9.25
C GLY A 56 -12.71 3.65 8.89
N VAL A 57 -11.54 3.57 8.26
CA VAL A 57 -10.78 4.73 7.79
C VAL A 57 -11.47 5.40 6.62
N ILE A 58 -12.13 4.65 5.72
CA ILE A 58 -12.89 5.17 4.59
C ILE A 58 -14.25 4.49 4.41
N THR A 59 -15.19 5.12 3.71
CA THR A 59 -16.46 4.49 3.32
C THR A 59 -16.30 3.62 2.07
N LYS A 60 -17.29 2.77 1.80
CA LYS A 60 -17.31 1.94 0.58
C LYS A 60 -17.34 2.81 -0.68
N GLU A 61 -18.04 3.93 -0.63
CA GLU A 61 -18.16 4.88 -1.73
C GLU A 61 -16.80 5.55 -2.01
N GLU A 62 -16.08 5.97 -0.96
CA GLU A 62 -14.72 6.51 -1.09
C GLU A 62 -13.77 5.45 -1.67
N ALA A 63 -13.88 4.18 -1.23
CA ALA A 63 -13.05 3.09 -1.74
C ALA A 63 -13.24 2.85 -3.25
N ILE A 64 -14.48 2.92 -3.75
CA ILE A 64 -14.78 2.78 -5.18
C ILE A 64 -14.12 3.89 -6.00
N GLN A 65 -14.12 5.13 -5.50
CA GLN A 65 -13.52 6.27 -6.20
C GLN A 65 -11.98 6.26 -6.21
N ARG A 66 -11.35 5.49 -5.32
CA ARG A 66 -9.89 5.44 -5.16
C ARG A 66 -9.20 4.40 -6.01
N VAL A 67 -9.94 3.41 -6.50
CA VAL A 67 -9.40 2.37 -7.37
C VAL A 67 -9.61 2.80 -8.82
N ASP A 68 -8.52 3.11 -9.51
CA ASP A 68 -8.55 3.47 -10.92
C ASP A 68 -9.10 2.28 -11.75
N PRO A 69 -10.15 2.47 -12.57
CA PRO A 69 -10.66 1.42 -13.46
C PRO A 69 -9.58 0.75 -14.32
N ALA A 70 -8.54 1.49 -14.76
CA ALA A 70 -7.43 0.93 -15.52
C ALA A 70 -6.62 -0.11 -14.71
N GLN A 71 -6.53 0.06 -13.40
CA GLN A 71 -5.90 -0.91 -12.50
C GLN A 71 -6.70 -2.21 -12.44
N ILE A 72 -8.03 -2.14 -12.46
CA ILE A 72 -8.90 -3.34 -12.50
C ILE A 72 -8.67 -4.14 -13.78
N VAL A 73 -8.56 -3.47 -14.93
CA VAL A 73 -8.29 -4.15 -16.20
C VAL A 73 -7.01 -4.97 -16.13
N GLN A 74 -5.95 -4.44 -15.51
CA GLN A 74 -4.69 -5.18 -15.32
C GLN A 74 -4.84 -6.43 -14.43
N LEU A 75 -5.85 -6.50 -13.56
CA LEU A 75 -6.16 -7.69 -12.76
C LEU A 75 -6.87 -8.77 -13.58
N LEU A 76 -7.56 -8.38 -14.65
CA LEU A 76 -8.29 -9.30 -15.53
C LEU A 76 -7.43 -9.88 -16.67
N LEU A 77 -6.25 -9.32 -16.90
CA LEU A 77 -5.33 -9.83 -17.91
C LEU A 77 -4.77 -11.20 -17.50
N PRO A 78 -4.59 -12.14 -18.44
CA PRO A 78 -3.94 -13.42 -18.17
C PRO A 78 -2.58 -13.22 -17.54
N ARG A 79 -2.31 -14.00 -16.49
CA ARG A 79 -1.01 -14.03 -15.81
C ARG A 79 -0.46 -15.44 -15.88
N PHE A 80 0.84 -15.53 -15.93
CA PHE A 80 1.53 -16.80 -15.71
C PHE A 80 1.20 -17.33 -14.32
N ASP A 81 1.01 -18.63 -14.23
CA ASP A 81 0.83 -19.32 -12.96
C ASP A 81 2.09 -19.17 -12.10
N GLU A 82 1.93 -18.55 -10.91
CA GLU A 82 3.06 -18.28 -10.02
C GLU A 82 3.70 -19.57 -9.46
N SER A 83 2.92 -20.65 -9.30
CA SER A 83 3.46 -21.94 -8.86
C SER A 83 4.32 -22.60 -9.94
N ALA A 84 3.92 -22.46 -11.20
CA ALA A 84 4.70 -22.93 -12.34
C ALA A 84 6.01 -22.13 -12.49
N LYS A 85 5.97 -20.80 -12.30
CA LYS A 85 7.18 -19.96 -12.28
C LYS A 85 8.15 -20.37 -11.17
N ALA A 86 7.66 -20.55 -9.95
CA ALA A 86 8.48 -20.94 -8.80
C ALA A 86 9.20 -22.27 -9.06
N LYS A 87 8.49 -23.28 -9.57
CA LYS A 87 9.07 -24.59 -9.93
C LYS A 87 10.18 -24.51 -10.99
N VAL A 88 10.07 -23.57 -11.94
CA VAL A 88 11.12 -23.37 -12.95
C VAL A 88 12.32 -22.65 -12.35
N ALA A 89 12.10 -21.65 -11.50
CA ALA A 89 13.18 -20.94 -10.82
C ALA A 89 14.01 -21.85 -9.91
N ASP A 90 13.35 -22.72 -9.13
CA ASP A 90 14.02 -23.71 -8.27
C ASP A 90 14.83 -24.75 -9.04
N ARG A 91 14.55 -24.94 -10.33
CA ARG A 91 15.26 -25.90 -11.20
C ARG A 91 16.45 -25.26 -11.93
N LEU A 92 16.57 -23.94 -11.89
CA LEU A 92 17.66 -23.15 -12.50
C LEU A 92 18.75 -22.74 -11.50
N LEU A 93 18.52 -22.95 -10.20
CA LEU A 93 19.47 -22.79 -9.09
C LEU A 93 19.99 -24.15 -8.63
#